data_AF-A0A109IMR3-F1
#
_entry.id   AF-A0A109IMR3-F1
#
_cell.length_a   1.000
_cell.length_b   1.000
_cell.length_c   1.000
_cell.angle_alpha   90.00
_cell.angle_beta   90.00
_cell.angle_gamma   90.00
#
_symmetry.space_group_name_H-M   'P 1'
#
loop_
_entity.id
_entity.type
_entity.pdbx_description
1 polymer ?
#
loop_
_entity_poly.entity_id
_entity_poly.type
_entity_poly.pdbx_seq_one_letter_code
_entity_poly.pdbx_strand_id
1 'polypeptide(L)'
;MDEQNRPTNPAPSGPVTYGDLGQIAGRPRWVLPVTLLVLVAAAAVDLVTFHQVLLLALDETEKMIWAAVVGFVVVAIALSHYTGLQARQATNARNVPGARLTAWLCLLVWAGLGLMAFLFRLVVAEPSAAGASFDVDVEALTETPEDHSQTLSALLFLALYLGTGVISGLAGFLRFEPAAKQYGRARARLTTLARRRAESGWLLTGAREIQGAIDRERERQEEERIRTEGEYQALAQRLKREARTLLHTIRGRQRAAAGPAHPAGPDPIPEGDTA
;
A
#
# COMPACT_ATOMS: atom_id res chain seq x y z
N MET A 1 -5.19 30.92 -32.18
CA MET A 1 -4.12 31.17 -31.21
C MET A 1 -4.59 30.55 -29.90
N ASP A 2 -4.31 29.27 -29.65
CA ASP A 2 -4.60 28.60 -28.36
C ASP A 2 -3.77 27.31 -28.27
N GLU A 3 -2.46 27.46 -28.06
CA GLU A 3 -1.51 26.34 -28.06
C GLU A 3 -0.59 26.37 -26.82
N GLN A 4 -1.10 26.84 -25.68
CA GLN A 4 -0.24 27.16 -24.54
C GLN A 4 -0.82 26.78 -23.18
N ASN A 5 -1.16 25.50 -22.98
CA ASN A 5 -1.14 24.94 -21.62
C ASN A 5 -1.10 23.40 -21.61
N ARG A 6 0.06 22.83 -21.93
CA ARG A 6 0.30 21.39 -21.69
C ARG A 6 1.04 21.26 -20.35
N PRO A 7 0.39 20.78 -19.27
CA PRO A 7 1.07 20.57 -18.00
C PRO A 7 2.12 19.47 -18.18
N THR A 8 3.38 19.87 -18.29
CA THR A 8 4.54 18.99 -18.22
C THR A 8 4.69 18.54 -16.77
N ASN A 9 3.98 17.49 -16.40
CA ASN A 9 4.24 16.82 -15.13
C ASN A 9 5.64 16.21 -15.21
N PRO A 10 6.63 16.67 -14.42
CA PRO A 10 7.95 16.08 -14.43
C PRO A 10 7.79 14.63 -13.95
N ALA A 11 8.03 13.69 -14.86
CA ALA A 11 8.07 12.28 -14.51
C ALA A 11 9.16 12.11 -13.43
N PRO A 12 8.85 11.52 -12.26
CA PRO A 12 9.87 11.27 -11.26
C PRO A 12 10.85 10.22 -11.82
N SER A 13 11.99 10.68 -12.34
CA SER A 13 13.10 9.87 -12.83
C SER A 13 13.98 9.38 -11.67
N GLY A 14 13.34 8.82 -10.63
CA GLY A 14 14.05 8.07 -9.61
C GLY A 14 14.26 6.64 -10.11
N PRO A 15 15.45 6.03 -9.91
CA PRO A 15 15.62 4.61 -10.15
C PRO A 15 14.59 3.85 -9.30
N VAL A 16 13.69 3.13 -9.97
CA VAL A 16 12.72 2.26 -9.30
C VAL A 16 13.53 1.10 -8.72
N THR A 17 13.83 1.18 -7.43
CA THR A 17 14.40 0.07 -6.66
C THR A 17 13.36 -1.05 -6.67
N TYR A 18 13.54 -2.02 -7.57
CA TYR A 18 12.78 -3.26 -7.55
C TYR A 18 13.03 -3.93 -6.20
N GLY A 19 11.98 -3.99 -5.38
CA GLY A 19 12.02 -4.65 -4.09
C GLY A 19 12.55 -6.07 -4.27
N ASP A 20 13.62 -6.37 -3.53
CA ASP A 20 14.31 -7.64 -3.52
C ASP A 20 13.31 -8.81 -3.49
N LEU A 21 13.36 -9.68 -4.51
CA LEU A 21 12.50 -10.86 -4.66
C LEU A 21 12.61 -11.80 -3.44
N GLY A 22 13.71 -11.73 -2.69
CA GLY A 22 13.87 -12.41 -1.41
C GLY A 22 12.87 -11.98 -0.33
N GLN A 23 12.26 -10.79 -0.43
CA GLN A 23 11.21 -10.34 0.50
C GLN A 23 9.81 -10.89 0.16
N ILE A 24 9.62 -11.49 -1.02
CA ILE A 24 8.34 -12.06 -1.48
C ILE A 24 8.28 -13.57 -1.22
N ALA A 25 9.43 -14.24 -1.09
CA ALA A 25 9.50 -15.62 -0.63
C ALA A 25 9.11 -15.68 0.86
N GLY A 26 7.81 -15.76 1.12
CA GLY A 26 7.26 -15.87 2.46
C GLY A 26 7.99 -16.95 3.24
N ARG A 27 8.63 -16.56 4.35
CA ARG A 27 9.39 -17.49 5.20
C ARG A 27 8.44 -18.62 5.64
N PRO A 28 8.88 -19.89 5.62
CA PRO A 28 8.03 -21.01 5.99
C PRO A 28 7.43 -20.78 7.38
N ARG A 29 6.12 -20.99 7.52
CA ARG A 29 5.35 -20.74 8.76
C ARG A 29 5.94 -21.45 9.99
N TRP A 30 6.73 -22.50 9.78
CA TRP A 30 7.44 -23.28 10.78
C TRP A 30 8.64 -22.59 11.42
N VAL A 31 9.22 -21.56 10.80
CA VAL A 31 10.42 -20.94 11.37
C VAL A 31 10.09 -20.15 12.65
N LEU A 32 8.93 -19.50 12.70
CA LEU A 32 8.49 -18.75 13.87
C LEU A 32 8.33 -19.62 15.14
N PRO A 33 7.59 -20.75 15.12
CA PRO A 33 7.47 -21.60 16.29
C PRO A 33 8.81 -22.23 16.68
N VAL A 34 9.67 -22.61 15.72
CA VAL A 34 11.01 -23.16 16.03
C VAL A 34 11.88 -22.11 16.72
N THR A 35 11.91 -20.86 16.23
CA THR A 35 12.65 -19.79 16.89
C THR A 35 12.11 -19.51 18.30
N LEU A 36 10.79 -19.52 18.48
CA LEU A 36 10.18 -19.37 19.81
C LEU A 36 10.57 -20.49 20.75
N LEU A 37 10.56 -21.74 20.28
CA LEU A 37 10.94 -22.90 21.08
C LEU A 37 12.40 -22.82 21.52
N VAL A 38 13.32 -22.47 20.61
CA VAL A 38 14.73 -22.25 20.94
C VAL A 38 14.89 -21.12 21.97
N LEU A 39 14.13 -20.03 21.83
CA LEU A 39 14.18 -18.90 22.75
C LEU A 39 13.69 -19.28 24.16
N VAL A 40 12.59 -20.04 24.24
CA VAL A 40 12.02 -20.51 25.51
C VAL A 40 12.96 -21.50 26.19
N ALA A 41 13.56 -22.42 25.43
CA ALA A 41 14.55 -23.35 25.96
C ALA A 41 15.77 -22.61 26.51
N ALA A 42 16.31 -21.65 25.76
CA ALA A 42 17.43 -20.82 26.18
C ALA A 42 17.11 -20.01 27.46
N ALA A 43 15.93 -19.38 27.51
CA ALA A 43 15.48 -18.65 28.68
C ALA A 43 15.30 -19.55 29.92
N ALA A 44 14.87 -20.79 29.74
CA ALA A 44 14.74 -21.75 30.83
C ALA A 44 16.10 -22.13 31.43
N VAL A 45 17.13 -22.31 30.59
CA VAL A 45 18.50 -22.56 31.08
C VAL A 45 19.03 -21.34 31.84
N ASP A 46 18.84 -20.12 31.31
CA ASP A 46 19.24 -18.90 32.00
C ASP A 46 18.51 -18.77 33.36
N LEU A 47 17.23 -19.08 33.42
CA LEU A 47 16.41 -19.02 34.64
C LEU A 47 16.95 -19.94 35.75
N VAL A 48 17.22 -21.21 35.43
CA VAL A 48 17.75 -22.20 36.39
C VAL A 48 19.10 -21.74 36.92
N THR A 49 19.92 -21.18 36.04
CA THR A 49 21.30 -20.85 36.35
C THR A 49 21.39 -19.59 37.19
N PHE A 50 20.63 -18.55 36.87
CA PHE A 50 20.50 -17.38 37.74
C PHE A 50 19.91 -17.72 39.10
N HIS A 51 18.95 -18.64 39.17
CA HIS A 51 18.40 -19.12 40.43
C HIS A 51 19.48 -19.77 41.32
N GLN A 52 20.33 -20.63 40.76
CA GLN A 52 21.45 -21.23 41.49
C GLN A 52 22.45 -20.18 41.99
N VAL A 53 22.76 -19.15 41.18
CA VAL A 53 23.66 -18.08 41.61
C VAL A 53 23.04 -17.21 42.72
N LEU A 54 21.77 -16.82 42.60
CA LEU A 54 21.12 -15.95 43.59
C LEU A 54 20.88 -16.68 44.91
N LEU A 55 20.56 -17.98 44.90
CA LEU A 55 20.44 -18.78 46.12
C LEU A 55 21.73 -18.78 46.94
N LEU A 56 22.88 -18.75 46.28
CA LEU A 56 24.17 -18.71 46.97
C LEU A 56 24.50 -17.32 47.51
N ALA A 57 23.99 -16.28 46.87
CA ALA A 57 24.42 -14.91 47.11
C ALA A 57 23.48 -14.08 48.00
N LEU A 58 22.20 -14.42 48.06
CA LEU A 58 21.20 -13.73 48.88
C LEU A 58 20.63 -14.70 49.91
N ASP A 59 20.78 -14.38 51.19
CA ASP A 59 20.08 -15.05 52.30
C ASP A 59 18.65 -14.51 52.42
N GLU A 60 17.84 -14.80 51.41
CA GLU A 60 16.50 -14.27 51.25
C GLU A 60 15.48 -15.36 50.98
N THR A 61 14.19 -15.03 51.16
CA THR A 61 13.13 -16.01 50.90
C THR A 61 13.13 -16.49 49.44
N GLU A 62 13.00 -17.80 49.23
CA GLU A 62 13.03 -18.44 47.90
C GLU A 62 12.07 -17.77 46.89
N LYS A 63 10.91 -17.31 47.38
CA LYS A 63 9.91 -16.59 46.56
C LYS A 63 10.45 -15.26 46.01
N MET A 64 11.24 -14.53 46.79
CA MET A 64 11.83 -13.26 46.35
C MET A 64 12.96 -13.49 45.35
N ILE A 65 13.73 -14.56 45.52
CA ILE A 65 14.76 -14.98 44.57
C ILE A 65 14.13 -15.32 43.22
N TRP A 66 13.06 -16.14 43.20
CA TRP A 66 12.32 -16.43 41.97
C TRP A 66 11.78 -15.17 41.28
N ALA A 67 11.21 -14.23 42.05
CA ALA A 67 10.71 -12.98 41.51
C ALA A 67 11.84 -12.15 40.85
N ALA A 68 13.01 -12.08 41.50
CA ALA A 68 14.17 -11.37 40.98
C ALA A 68 14.73 -12.00 39.69
N VAL A 69 14.86 -13.34 39.66
CA VAL A 69 15.35 -14.08 38.48
C VAL A 69 14.42 -13.92 37.29
N VAL A 70 13.11 -14.13 37.50
CA VAL A 70 12.12 -13.96 36.43
C VAL A 70 12.12 -12.53 35.90
N GLY A 71 12.14 -11.54 36.80
CA GLY A 71 12.21 -10.12 36.44
C GLY A 71 13.44 -9.79 35.59
N PHE A 72 14.61 -10.30 36.00
CA PHE A 72 15.86 -10.10 35.27
C PHE A 72 15.82 -10.72 33.87
N VAL A 73 15.39 -11.98 33.75
CA VAL A 73 15.31 -12.69 32.46
C VAL A 73 14.36 -11.97 31.50
N VAL A 74 13.18 -11.53 31.98
CA VAL A 74 12.22 -10.77 31.16
C VAL A 74 12.83 -9.46 30.64
N VAL A 75 13.52 -8.71 31.51
CA VAL A 75 14.18 -7.45 31.14
C VAL A 75 15.31 -7.69 30.15
N ALA A 76 16.15 -8.70 30.37
CA ALA A 76 17.25 -9.06 29.47
C ALA A 76 16.74 -9.46 28.07
N ILE A 77 15.71 -10.30 28.00
CA ILE A 77 15.09 -10.71 26.73
C ILE A 77 14.50 -9.48 26.01
N ALA A 78 13.80 -8.60 26.74
CA ALA A 78 13.22 -7.39 26.17
C ALA A 78 14.30 -6.46 25.60
N LEU A 79 15.35 -6.15 26.38
CA LEU A 79 16.48 -5.32 25.96
C LEU A 79 17.16 -5.86 24.71
N SER A 80 17.45 -7.15 24.69
CA SER A 80 18.03 -7.81 23.52
C SER A 80 17.10 -7.72 22.30
N HIS A 81 15.80 -7.97 22.49
CA HIS A 81 14.81 -7.86 21.42
C HIS A 81 14.74 -6.44 20.83
N TYR A 82 14.73 -5.41 21.70
CA TYR A 82 14.73 -4.01 21.28
C TYR A 82 16.04 -3.61 20.59
N THR A 83 17.18 -4.12 21.05
CA THR A 83 18.48 -3.91 20.40
C THR A 83 18.46 -4.41 18.96
N GLY A 84 17.91 -5.60 18.73
CA GLY A 84 17.72 -6.16 17.39
C GLY A 84 16.85 -5.28 16.49
N LEU A 85 15.72 -4.81 17.02
CA LEU A 85 14.81 -3.91 16.29
C LEU A 85 15.49 -2.58 15.91
N GLN A 86 16.23 -1.98 16.84
CA GLN A 86 16.92 -0.70 16.64
C GLN A 86 18.13 -0.83 15.69
N ALA A 87 18.91 -1.91 15.80
CA ALA A 87 20.01 -2.20 14.89
C ALA A 87 19.52 -2.32 13.44
N ARG A 88 18.36 -2.97 13.24
CA ARG A 88 17.72 -3.04 11.93
C ARG A 88 17.29 -1.67 11.43
N GLN A 89 16.67 -0.85 12.28
CA GLN A 89 16.27 0.52 11.93
C GLN A 89 17.48 1.38 11.55
N ALA A 90 18.63 1.19 12.20
CA ALA A 90 19.87 1.89 11.88
C ALA A 90 20.47 1.49 10.51
N THR A 91 20.24 0.25 10.05
CA THR A 91 20.68 -0.21 8.72
C THR A 91 19.76 0.21 7.58
N ASN A 92 18.53 0.65 7.88
CA ASN A 92 17.55 1.01 6.87
C ASN A 92 17.77 2.48 6.43
N ALA A 93 17.94 2.72 5.12
CA ALA A 93 18.34 4.02 4.56
C ALA A 93 17.36 5.19 4.83
N ARG A 94 16.17 4.91 5.36
CA ARG A 94 15.27 5.92 5.94
C ARG A 94 15.79 6.30 7.33
N ASN A 95 16.85 7.10 7.34
CA ASN A 95 17.51 7.64 8.54
C ASN A 95 16.50 8.18 9.56
N VAL A 96 16.19 7.40 10.58
CA VAL A 96 15.63 7.92 11.83
C VAL A 96 16.83 8.40 12.65
N PRO A 97 17.09 9.71 12.75
CA PRO A 97 18.22 10.21 13.52
C PRO A 97 18.08 9.72 14.97
N GLY A 98 19.08 8.99 15.45
CA GLY A 98 19.12 8.42 16.81
C GLY A 98 19.01 6.90 16.91
N ALA A 99 18.49 6.19 15.90
CA ALA A 99 18.31 4.72 15.94
C ALA A 99 19.62 3.95 16.17
N ARG A 100 20.72 4.46 15.61
CA ARG A 100 22.06 3.88 15.81
C ARG A 100 22.56 4.07 17.24
N LEU A 101 22.31 5.25 17.83
CA LEU A 101 22.71 5.56 19.20
C LEU A 101 21.92 4.70 20.20
N THR A 102 20.59 4.61 20.02
CA THR A 102 19.72 3.77 20.86
C THR A 102 20.07 2.29 20.77
N ALA A 103 20.41 1.79 19.57
CA ALA A 103 20.89 0.41 19.41
C ALA A 103 22.19 0.16 20.20
N TRP A 104 23.16 1.07 20.09
CA TRP A 104 24.43 0.98 20.83
C TRP A 104 24.21 1.07 22.34
N LEU A 105 23.35 1.96 22.81
CA LEU A 105 23.01 2.09 24.23
C LEU A 105 22.35 0.81 24.77
N CYS A 106 21.38 0.24 24.04
CA CYS A 106 20.75 -1.01 24.47
C CYS A 106 21.75 -2.18 24.48
N LEU A 107 22.63 -2.27 23.47
CA LEU A 107 23.67 -3.28 23.41
C LEU A 107 24.67 -3.14 24.57
N LEU A 108 25.07 -1.91 24.89
CA LEU A 108 26.01 -1.62 25.97
C LEU A 108 25.40 -1.94 27.34
N VAL A 109 24.14 -1.55 27.57
CA VAL A 109 23.40 -1.91 28.80
C VAL A 109 23.25 -3.42 28.93
N TRP A 110 22.88 -4.11 27.85
CA TRP A 110 22.75 -5.57 27.84
C TRP A 110 24.08 -6.28 28.11
N ALA A 111 25.16 -5.87 27.42
CA ALA A 111 26.48 -6.42 27.65
C ALA A 111 26.98 -6.14 29.08
N GLY A 112 26.66 -4.96 29.61
CA GLY A 112 26.96 -4.59 31.00
C GLY A 112 26.26 -5.48 32.02
N LEU A 113 25.00 -5.85 31.80
CA LEU A 113 24.27 -6.78 32.67
C LEU A 113 24.90 -8.19 32.65
N GLY A 114 25.26 -8.70 31.47
CA GLY A 114 25.95 -9.99 31.34
C GLY A 114 27.32 -9.98 31.99
N LEU A 115 28.08 -8.90 31.81
CA LEU A 115 29.38 -8.72 32.45
C LEU A 115 29.27 -8.64 33.97
N MET A 116 28.28 -7.92 34.50
CA MET A 116 28.05 -7.84 35.94
C MET A 116 27.66 -9.19 36.53
N ALA A 117 26.79 -9.96 35.86
CA ALA A 117 26.46 -11.32 36.27
C ALA A 117 27.70 -12.23 36.30
N PHE A 118 28.56 -12.12 35.29
CA PHE A 118 29.83 -12.85 35.22
C PHE A 118 30.78 -12.46 36.35
N LEU A 119 30.97 -11.16 36.59
CA LEU A 119 31.84 -10.68 37.68
C LEU A 119 31.30 -11.10 39.05
N PHE A 120 29.99 -11.03 39.25
CA PHE A 120 29.36 -11.46 40.48
C PHE A 120 29.57 -12.95 40.72
N ARG A 121 29.44 -13.79 39.69
CA ARG A 121 29.80 -15.21 39.73
C ARG A 121 31.27 -15.42 40.08
N LEU A 122 32.17 -14.62 39.49
CA LEU A 122 33.60 -14.73 39.68
C LEU A 122 34.01 -14.35 41.12
N VAL A 123 33.36 -13.34 41.72
CA VAL A 123 33.71 -12.81 43.04
C VAL A 123 32.97 -13.51 44.20
N VAL A 124 31.71 -13.91 44.02
CA VAL A 124 30.84 -14.41 45.11
C VAL A 124 30.82 -15.93 45.21
N ALA A 125 31.26 -16.66 44.18
CA ALA A 125 31.42 -18.10 44.28
C ALA A 125 32.66 -18.46 45.14
N GLU A 126 32.65 -18.15 46.43
CA GLU A 126 33.52 -18.91 47.33
C GLU A 126 33.01 -20.36 47.37
N PRO A 127 33.91 -21.36 47.45
CA PRO A 127 33.53 -22.77 47.52
C PRO A 127 32.91 -23.05 48.90
N SER A 128 31.64 -22.71 49.08
CA SER A 128 30.83 -23.35 50.11
C SER A 128 30.62 -24.79 49.67
N ALA A 129 31.53 -25.64 50.14
CA ALA A 129 31.52 -27.08 50.01
C ALA A 129 30.28 -27.69 50.69
N ALA A 130 29.09 -27.53 50.09
CA ALA A 130 27.89 -28.28 50.44
C ALA A 130 26.79 -28.10 49.39
N GLY A 131 26.71 -29.06 48.47
CA GLY A 131 25.42 -29.56 47.98
C GLY A 131 24.75 -28.82 46.82
N ALA A 132 25.16 -29.14 45.60
CA ALA A 132 24.28 -29.50 44.47
C ALA A 132 25.15 -29.77 43.23
N SER A 133 25.91 -30.87 43.26
CA SER A 133 26.60 -31.37 42.07
C SER A 133 25.56 -31.86 41.07
N PHE A 134 25.51 -31.23 39.89
CA PHE A 134 24.95 -31.83 38.70
C PHE A 134 25.93 -32.95 38.31
N ASP A 135 25.60 -34.18 38.72
CA ASP A 135 26.40 -35.37 38.48
C ASP A 135 26.31 -35.75 36.99
N VAL A 136 27.17 -35.15 36.18
CA VAL A 136 27.50 -35.65 34.85
C VAL A 136 28.79 -36.43 35.04
N ASP A 137 28.63 -37.75 35.10
CA ASP A 137 29.65 -38.75 35.38
C ASP A 137 30.76 -38.69 34.30
N VAL A 138 31.76 -37.84 34.52
CA VAL A 138 33.01 -37.79 33.75
C VAL A 138 34.12 -38.16 34.71
N GLU A 139 34.07 -39.43 35.14
CA GLU A 139 35.04 -40.07 36.02
C GLU A 139 36.35 -40.36 35.26
N ALA A 140 37.06 -39.31 34.86
CA ALA A 140 38.48 -39.34 34.54
C ALA A 140 38.93 -37.91 34.23
N LEU A 141 39.46 -37.22 35.25
CA LEU A 141 40.56 -36.24 35.18
C LEU A 141 40.69 -35.55 36.54
N THR A 142 41.16 -36.31 37.53
CA THR A 142 41.68 -35.78 38.79
C THR A 142 43.15 -35.44 38.62
N GLU A 143 43.44 -34.17 38.37
CA GLU A 143 44.62 -33.48 38.92
C GLU A 143 44.27 -31.98 39.01
N THR A 144 44.33 -31.44 40.23
CA THR A 144 43.82 -30.12 40.61
C THR A 144 44.55 -28.97 39.89
N PRO A 145 43.77 -28.02 39.35
CA PRO A 145 43.77 -26.68 39.93
C PRO A 145 42.32 -26.23 40.20
N GLU A 146 41.94 -26.11 41.48
CA GLU A 146 40.59 -25.72 41.91
C GLU A 146 40.14 -24.34 41.39
N ASP A 147 41.06 -23.46 41.00
CA ASP A 147 40.74 -22.15 40.40
C ASP A 147 40.21 -22.22 38.95
N HIS A 148 40.54 -23.28 38.20
CA HIS A 148 40.18 -23.37 36.78
C HIS A 148 38.72 -23.79 36.55
N SER A 149 38.13 -24.56 37.46
CA SER A 149 36.74 -25.03 37.35
C SER A 149 35.74 -23.90 37.57
N GLN A 150 36.02 -23.00 38.50
CA GLN A 150 35.19 -21.84 38.80
C GLN A 150 35.19 -20.83 37.65
N THR A 151 36.38 -20.52 37.12
CA THR A 151 36.53 -19.63 35.96
C THR A 151 35.89 -20.21 34.69
N LEU A 152 35.98 -21.52 34.46
CA LEU A 152 35.27 -22.20 33.37
C LEU A 152 33.75 -22.12 33.50
N SER A 153 33.19 -22.33 34.71
CA SER A 153 31.75 -22.23 34.93
C SER A 153 31.23 -20.81 34.71
N ALA A 154 31.99 -19.80 35.14
CA ALA A 154 31.67 -18.40 34.92
C ALA A 154 31.72 -18.06 33.42
N LEU A 155 32.76 -18.51 32.71
CA LEU A 155 32.88 -18.29 31.26
C LEU A 155 31.75 -18.96 30.49
N LEU A 156 31.31 -20.14 30.91
CA LEU A 156 30.17 -20.84 30.31
C LEU A 156 28.86 -20.07 30.53
N PHE A 157 28.65 -19.48 31.71
CA PHE A 157 27.50 -18.60 31.96
C PHE A 157 27.52 -17.33 31.12
N LEU A 158 28.68 -16.69 31.02
CA LEU A 158 28.84 -15.52 30.17
C LEU A 158 28.56 -15.87 28.70
N ALA A 159 29.10 -16.99 28.22
CA ALA A 159 28.89 -17.48 26.86
C ALA A 159 27.41 -17.80 26.60
N LEU A 160 26.72 -18.43 27.56
CA LEU A 160 25.31 -18.75 27.45
C LEU A 160 24.47 -17.47 27.40
N TYR A 161 24.67 -16.53 28.33
CA TYR A 161 23.97 -15.25 28.34
C TYR A 161 24.20 -14.45 27.05
N LEU A 162 25.45 -14.42 26.56
CA LEU A 162 25.75 -13.80 25.27
C LEU A 162 25.00 -14.50 24.14
N GLY A 163 24.98 -15.84 24.13
CA GLY A 163 24.27 -16.64 23.15
C GLY A 163 22.77 -16.36 23.14
N THR A 164 22.11 -16.33 24.30
CA THR A 164 20.66 -16.09 24.40
C THR A 164 20.30 -14.68 23.95
N GLY A 165 21.11 -13.67 24.31
CA GLY A 165 20.89 -12.30 23.84
C GLY A 165 21.27 -12.06 22.37
N VAL A 166 22.24 -12.77 21.80
CA VAL A 166 22.49 -12.71 20.35
C VAL A 166 21.32 -13.32 19.57
N ILE A 167 20.78 -14.46 20.01
CA ILE A 167 19.65 -15.11 19.36
C ILE A 167 18.39 -14.25 19.46
N SER A 168 18.10 -13.69 20.65
CA SER A 168 16.95 -12.79 20.84
C SER A 168 17.09 -11.49 20.04
N GLY A 169 18.30 -10.93 19.98
CA GLY A 169 18.61 -9.75 19.18
C GLY A 169 18.49 -10.02 17.69
N LEU A 170 18.98 -11.16 17.23
CA LEU A 170 18.84 -11.59 15.84
C LEU A 170 17.37 -11.88 15.49
N ALA A 171 16.60 -12.47 16.41
CA ALA A 171 15.16 -12.66 16.24
C ALA A 171 14.41 -11.32 16.13
N GLY A 172 14.80 -10.32 16.92
CA GLY A 172 14.32 -8.93 16.80
C GLY A 172 14.72 -8.29 15.47
N PHE A 173 15.98 -8.41 15.07
CA PHE A 173 16.52 -7.87 13.81
C PHE A 173 15.86 -8.49 12.59
N LEU A 174 15.64 -9.80 12.59
CA LEU A 174 15.01 -10.54 11.48
C LEU A 174 13.50 -10.39 11.46
N ARG A 175 12.88 -9.75 12.45
CA ARG A 175 11.43 -9.59 12.52
C ARG A 175 10.93 -8.75 11.35
N PHE A 176 10.08 -9.35 10.52
CA PHE A 176 9.65 -8.78 9.24
C PHE A 176 9.09 -7.36 9.35
N GLU A 177 9.52 -6.53 8.42
CA GLU A 177 9.08 -5.16 8.26
C GLU A 177 7.56 -5.09 8.11
N PRO A 178 6.86 -4.30 8.94
CA PRO A 178 5.46 -3.96 8.66
C PRO A 178 5.34 -3.25 7.29
N ALA A 179 6.43 -2.65 6.78
CA ALA A 179 6.51 -2.08 5.46
C ALA A 179 6.25 -3.09 4.33
N ALA A 180 6.73 -4.35 4.46
CA ALA A 180 6.44 -5.40 3.47
C ALA A 180 4.94 -5.77 3.48
N LYS A 181 4.32 -5.83 4.66
CA LYS A 181 2.85 -6.01 4.78
C LYS A 181 2.08 -4.81 4.22
N GLN A 182 2.57 -3.59 4.44
CA GLN A 182 1.98 -2.38 3.88
C GLN A 182 2.12 -2.33 2.36
N TYR A 183 3.26 -2.73 1.81
CA TYR A 183 3.48 -2.88 0.38
C TYR A 183 2.55 -3.95 -0.22
N GLY A 184 2.41 -5.10 0.42
CA GLY A 184 1.45 -6.13 0.02
C GLY A 184 0.00 -5.60 0.00
N ARG A 185 -0.41 -4.84 1.04
CA ARG A 185 -1.72 -4.17 1.09
C ARG A 185 -1.86 -3.10 0.00
N ALA A 186 -0.82 -2.31 -0.25
CA ALA A 186 -0.82 -1.29 -1.30
C ALA A 186 -0.93 -1.93 -2.69
N ARG A 187 -0.20 -3.02 -2.95
CA ARG A 187 -0.28 -3.79 -4.20
C ARG A 187 -1.66 -4.41 -4.38
N ALA A 188 -2.25 -4.99 -3.32
CA ALA A 188 -3.62 -5.50 -3.37
C ALA A 188 -4.65 -4.38 -3.66
N ARG A 189 -4.46 -3.18 -3.09
CA ARG A 189 -5.29 -2.02 -3.42
C ARG A 189 -5.10 -1.57 -4.87
N LEU A 190 -3.87 -1.57 -5.40
CA LEU A 190 -3.60 -1.24 -6.79
C LEU A 190 -4.25 -2.24 -7.76
N THR A 191 -4.23 -3.54 -7.45
CA THR A 191 -4.92 -4.54 -8.28
C THR A 191 -6.44 -4.35 -8.26
N THR A 192 -7.02 -4.02 -7.11
CA THR A 192 -8.46 -3.71 -7.00
C THR A 192 -8.82 -2.44 -7.77
N LEU A 193 -7.98 -1.40 -7.70
CA LEU A 193 -8.18 -0.17 -8.47
C LEU A 193 -8.02 -0.40 -9.97
N ALA A 194 -7.05 -1.21 -10.40
CA ALA A 194 -6.87 -1.58 -11.80
C ALA A 194 -8.10 -2.33 -12.33
N ARG A 195 -8.67 -3.26 -11.55
CA ARG A 195 -9.90 -3.97 -11.90
C ARG A 195 -11.10 -3.03 -12.01
N ARG A 196 -11.30 -2.14 -11.03
CA ARG A 196 -12.37 -1.12 -11.09
C ARG A 196 -12.20 -0.16 -12.28
N ARG A 197 -10.97 0.18 -12.63
CA ARG A 197 -10.67 1.02 -13.80
C ARG A 197 -11.00 0.29 -15.11
N ALA A 198 -10.71 -1.01 -15.19
CA ALA A 198 -11.09 -1.83 -16.34
C ALA A 198 -12.63 -1.93 -16.48
N GLU A 199 -13.35 -2.17 -15.39
CA GLU A 199 -14.82 -2.20 -15.36
C GLU A 199 -15.44 -0.85 -15.78
N SER A 200 -14.87 0.25 -15.29
CA SER A 200 -15.32 1.60 -15.64
C SER A 200 -15.04 1.96 -17.11
N GLY A 201 -13.95 1.41 -17.67
CA GLY A 201 -13.61 1.59 -19.09
C GLY A 201 -14.68 1.03 -20.03
N TRP A 202 -15.23 -0.14 -19.70
CA TRP A 202 -16.29 -0.78 -20.49
C TRP A 202 -17.59 0.03 -20.51
N LEU A 203 -17.97 0.63 -19.37
CA LEU A 203 -19.14 1.49 -19.28
C LEU A 203 -19.00 2.76 -20.14
N LEU A 204 -17.81 3.37 -20.14
CA LEU A 204 -17.51 4.54 -20.98
C LEU A 204 -17.55 4.21 -22.48
N THR A 205 -17.04 3.05 -22.87
CA THR A 205 -17.13 2.61 -24.27
C THR A 205 -18.57 2.34 -24.69
N GLY A 206 -19.37 1.68 -23.84
CA GLY A 206 -20.79 1.44 -24.12
C GLY A 206 -21.61 2.72 -24.20
N ALA A 207 -21.37 3.68 -23.31
CA ALA A 207 -22.05 4.98 -23.34
C ALA A 207 -21.75 5.77 -24.64
N ARG A 208 -20.49 5.73 -25.12
CA ARG A 208 -20.11 6.37 -26.39
C ARG A 208 -20.77 5.71 -27.60
N GLU A 209 -20.90 4.38 -27.58
CA GLU A 209 -21.56 3.65 -28.66
C GLU A 209 -23.05 3.97 -28.73
N ILE A 210 -23.72 4.04 -27.57
CA ILE A 210 -25.14 4.45 -27.47
C ILE A 210 -25.31 5.89 -27.96
N GLN A 211 -24.43 6.81 -27.54
CA GLN A 211 -24.47 8.20 -28.00
C GLN A 211 -24.35 8.27 -29.53
N GLY A 212 -23.38 7.56 -30.12
CA GLY A 212 -23.23 7.51 -31.57
C GLY A 212 -24.39 6.82 -32.30
N ALA A 213 -25.15 5.94 -31.64
CA ALA A 213 -26.39 5.39 -32.20
C ALA A 213 -27.53 6.43 -32.20
N ILE A 214 -27.67 7.19 -31.12
CA ILE A 214 -28.68 8.26 -31.00
C ILE A 214 -28.40 9.38 -32.01
N ASP A 215 -27.15 9.78 -32.17
CA ASP A 215 -26.77 10.84 -33.11
C ASP A 215 -27.08 10.44 -34.56
N ARG A 216 -26.79 9.19 -34.94
CA ARG A 216 -27.16 8.64 -36.26
C ARG A 216 -28.66 8.58 -36.50
N GLU A 217 -29.45 8.29 -35.47
CA GLU A 217 -30.91 8.28 -35.58
C GLU A 217 -31.47 9.70 -35.72
N ARG A 218 -30.89 10.67 -35.00
CA ARG A 218 -31.24 12.10 -35.16
C ARG A 218 -30.93 12.61 -36.56
N GLU A 219 -29.77 12.25 -37.11
CA GLU A 219 -29.40 12.61 -38.49
C GLU A 219 -30.42 12.04 -39.49
N ARG A 220 -30.81 10.77 -39.36
CA ARG A 220 -31.85 10.15 -40.20
C ARG A 220 -33.20 10.86 -40.09
N GLN A 221 -33.63 11.18 -38.87
CA GLN A 221 -34.88 11.89 -38.64
C GLN A 221 -34.86 13.29 -39.26
N GLU A 222 -33.73 14.01 -39.17
CA GLU A 222 -33.59 15.32 -39.77
C GLU A 222 -33.60 15.24 -41.31
N GLU A 223 -32.93 14.24 -41.89
CA GLU A 223 -32.98 13.97 -43.34
C GLU A 223 -34.41 13.65 -43.83
N GLU A 224 -35.13 12.79 -43.10
CA GLU A 224 -36.54 12.47 -43.39
C GLU A 224 -37.44 13.70 -43.27
N ARG A 225 -37.21 14.54 -42.25
CA ARG A 225 -37.92 15.79 -42.06
C ARG A 225 -37.68 16.76 -43.21
N ILE A 226 -36.42 16.98 -43.61
CA ILE A 226 -36.08 17.84 -44.74
C ILE A 226 -36.74 17.31 -46.03
N ARG A 227 -36.75 15.99 -46.24
CA ARG A 227 -37.40 15.37 -47.40
C ARG A 227 -38.91 15.62 -47.41
N THR A 228 -39.59 15.37 -46.29
CA THR A 228 -41.03 15.57 -46.17
C THR A 228 -41.42 17.04 -46.30
N GLU A 229 -40.64 17.96 -45.71
CA GLU A 229 -40.82 19.41 -45.90
C GLU A 229 -40.70 19.80 -47.38
N GLY A 230 -39.74 19.23 -48.11
CA GLY A 230 -39.59 19.42 -49.56
C GLY A 230 -40.80 18.93 -50.36
N GLU A 231 -41.34 17.75 -50.02
CA GLU A 231 -42.54 17.19 -50.66
C GLU A 231 -43.78 18.07 -50.42
N TYR A 232 -43.99 18.55 -49.19
CA TYR A 232 -45.08 19.47 -48.86
C TYR A 232 -44.98 20.79 -49.62
N GLN A 233 -43.78 21.35 -49.74
CA GLN A 233 -43.56 22.57 -50.52
C GLN A 233 -43.85 22.36 -52.00
N ALA A 234 -43.43 21.23 -52.58
CA ALA A 234 -43.73 20.89 -53.98
C ALA A 234 -45.24 20.73 -54.21
N LEU A 235 -45.95 20.07 -53.30
CA LEU A 235 -47.41 19.89 -53.36
C LEU A 235 -48.14 21.22 -53.23
N ALA A 236 -47.73 22.09 -52.30
CA ALA A 236 -48.27 23.43 -52.15
C ALA A 236 -48.06 24.28 -53.41
N GLN A 237 -46.88 24.21 -54.05
CA GLN A 237 -46.62 24.89 -55.32
C GLN A 237 -47.49 24.36 -56.45
N ARG A 238 -47.73 23.05 -56.51
CA ARG A 238 -48.62 22.42 -57.50
C ARG A 238 -50.06 22.92 -57.33
N LEU A 239 -50.60 22.87 -56.11
CA LEU A 239 -51.93 23.39 -55.80
C LEU A 239 -52.06 24.88 -56.15
N LYS A 240 -51.01 25.69 -55.89
CA LYS A 240 -50.99 27.10 -56.26
C LYS A 240 -51.04 27.32 -57.77
N ARG A 241 -50.34 26.48 -58.56
CA ARG A 241 -50.39 26.52 -60.04
C ARG A 241 -51.76 26.12 -60.56
N GLU A 242 -52.33 25.03 -60.05
CA GLU A 242 -53.67 24.53 -60.42
C GLU A 242 -54.76 25.59 -60.10
N ALA A 243 -54.72 26.20 -58.91
CA ALA A 243 -55.61 27.30 -58.54
C ALA A 243 -55.48 28.51 -59.48
N ARG A 244 -54.26 28.86 -59.90
CA ARG A 244 -54.02 29.95 -60.85
C ARG A 244 -54.63 29.64 -62.21
N THR A 245 -54.49 28.41 -62.70
CA THR A 245 -55.10 27.98 -63.97
C THR A 245 -56.64 27.99 -63.91
N LEU A 246 -57.23 27.57 -62.77
CA LEU A 246 -58.68 27.67 -62.57
C LEU A 246 -59.17 29.12 -62.53
N LEU A 247 -58.45 30.03 -61.88
CA LEU A 247 -58.79 31.45 -61.89
C LEU A 247 -58.73 32.07 -63.29
N HIS A 248 -57.73 31.72 -64.10
CA HIS A 248 -57.64 32.20 -65.49
C HIS A 248 -58.77 31.67 -66.37
N THR A 249 -59.16 30.41 -66.20
CA THR A 249 -60.29 29.83 -66.96
C THR A 249 -61.64 30.43 -66.57
N ILE A 250 -61.89 30.65 -65.27
CA ILE A 250 -63.10 31.34 -64.79
C ILE A 250 -63.15 32.78 -65.32
N ARG A 251 -62.03 33.53 -65.22
CA ARG A 251 -61.95 34.91 -65.71
C ARG A 251 -62.11 34.99 -67.23
N GLY A 252 -61.54 34.05 -67.98
CA GLY A 252 -61.71 33.93 -69.43
C GLY A 252 -63.17 33.67 -69.81
N ARG A 253 -63.85 32.75 -69.11
CA ARG A 253 -65.28 32.46 -69.31
C ARG A 253 -66.16 33.67 -69.00
N GLN A 254 -65.89 34.41 -67.91
CA GLN A 254 -66.59 35.67 -67.59
C GLN A 254 -66.38 36.74 -68.67
N ARG A 255 -65.16 36.89 -69.19
CA ARG A 255 -64.85 37.86 -70.24
C ARG A 255 -65.50 37.49 -71.58
N ALA A 256 -65.59 36.21 -71.90
CA ALA A 256 -66.34 35.73 -73.07
C ALA A 256 -67.86 35.93 -72.90
N ALA A 257 -68.39 35.72 -71.70
CA ALA A 257 -69.81 35.98 -71.39
C ALA A 257 -70.16 37.48 -71.40
N ALA A 258 -69.18 38.37 -71.17
CA ALA A 258 -69.39 39.82 -71.22
C ALA A 258 -69.56 40.38 -72.65
N GLY A 259 -69.38 39.56 -73.71
CA GLY A 259 -69.54 39.97 -75.11
C GLY A 259 -68.44 40.92 -75.60
N PRO A 260 -68.24 41.05 -76.93
CA PRO A 260 -67.28 42.01 -77.46
C PRO A 260 -67.72 43.42 -77.04
N ALA A 261 -66.94 44.04 -76.16
CA ALA A 261 -67.10 45.44 -75.84
C ALA A 261 -67.09 46.23 -77.16
N HIS A 262 -68.21 46.90 -77.40
CA HIS A 262 -68.39 47.85 -78.48
C HIS A 262 -67.19 48.83 -78.53
N PRO A 263 -66.54 49.06 -79.68
CA PRO A 263 -65.49 50.05 -79.81
C PRO A 263 -66.11 51.45 -79.65
N ALA A 264 -66.13 51.96 -78.43
CA ALA A 264 -66.39 53.35 -78.09
C ALA A 264 -65.21 53.81 -77.25
N GLY A 265 -64.43 54.83 -77.59
CA GLY A 265 -64.49 55.78 -78.69
C GLY A 265 -63.09 56.42 -78.80
N PRO A 266 -62.97 57.58 -79.47
CA PRO A 266 -61.71 58.13 -79.92
C PRO A 266 -60.73 58.49 -78.79
N ASP A 267 -59.45 58.43 -79.14
CA ASP A 267 -58.30 58.84 -78.32
C ASP A 267 -58.57 60.16 -77.56
N PRO A 268 -58.42 60.20 -76.23
CA PRO A 268 -58.20 61.45 -75.54
C PRO A 268 -56.84 62.00 -75.97
N ILE A 269 -56.92 63.21 -76.52
CA ILE A 269 -55.84 64.10 -76.92
C ILE A 269 -54.74 64.13 -75.83
N PRO A 270 -53.45 64.11 -76.19
CA PRO A 270 -52.38 64.36 -75.23
C PRO A 270 -52.46 65.82 -74.75
N GLU A 271 -53.04 66.04 -73.57
CA GLU A 271 -52.79 67.26 -72.80
C GLU A 271 -51.37 67.17 -72.23
N GLY A 272 -50.52 68.05 -72.74
CA GLY A 272 -49.19 68.28 -72.23
C GLY A 272 -49.18 69.09 -70.93
N ASP A 273 -47.96 69.19 -70.40
CA ASP A 273 -47.46 70.23 -69.49
C ASP A 273 -48.12 70.35 -68.09
N THR A 274 -47.33 70.07 -67.05
CA THR A 274 -46.59 71.12 -66.32
C THR A 274 -45.88 70.58 -65.07
N ALA A 275 -44.61 71.01 -64.92
CA ALA A 275 -43.70 71.00 -63.76
C ALA A 275 -42.94 69.70 -63.40
#